data_AF-A0A8C8EVU6-F1
#
_entry.id   AF-A0A8C8EVU6-F1
#
_cell.length_a   1.000
_cell.length_b   1.000
_cell.length_c   1.000
_cell.angle_alpha   90.00
_cell.angle_beta   90.00
_cell.angle_gamma   90.00
#
_symmetry.space_group_name_H-M   'P 1'
#
loop_
_entity.id
_entity.type
_entity.pdbx_description
1 polymer ?
#
loop_
_entity_poly.entity_id
_entity_poly.type
_entity_poly.pdbx_seq_one_letter_code
_entity_poly.pdbx_strand_id
1 'polypeptide(L)'
;MAPAGAKRNILERLDAGEIVIGDGGFVFALEKRGYVKAGPWTPEAAAEHPEAVRQLHREFLRAGSNVMQTFTFYASDDKLENRGNAQRFTGTQINEAACDLAREVANEGDAMVAGGVSQTPSYLSCKCEDEVKGIFKRQLDVFVKKNVDFMIAEYFEHVEEAEWAVQVLKTSGKPVCASLCIGPDGDLNGVSPGDCAVRLVKAGANIVGINCHFDPMTCVKTVKMMKEGVEKAGLKAHYMVQPLAFHTPDCNCQGFIDLPEFPFGLEPRILTRWDMHKYAREAFNVGIRFIGGCCGFEPYHIRAVAEELATERGCLPAASEKHGNWGAGLEMHTKPWVRARARRDYWEKLKPASGRPRCPSMSTPDSWGVTKGHADLMQHKEATSQEELKSLHIKNN
;
A
#
# COMPACT_ATOMS: atom_id res chain seq x y z
N MET A 1 26.81 -18.04 8.94
CA MET A 1 25.87 -18.81 8.11
C MET A 1 24.66 -19.12 8.96
N ALA A 2 23.47 -18.68 8.57
CA ALA A 2 22.25 -19.09 9.24
C ALA A 2 22.10 -20.63 9.10
N PRO A 3 21.62 -21.33 10.14
CA PRO A 3 21.43 -22.78 10.06
C PRO A 3 20.45 -23.13 8.93
N ALA A 4 20.70 -24.26 8.25
CA ALA A 4 19.82 -24.78 7.22
C ALA A 4 18.40 -24.94 7.80
N GLY A 5 17.45 -24.14 7.28
CA GLY A 5 16.06 -24.11 7.74
C GLY A 5 15.58 -22.80 8.39
N ALA A 6 16.47 -21.84 8.68
CA ALA A 6 16.04 -20.51 9.11
C ALA A 6 15.53 -19.70 7.91
N LYS A 7 14.27 -19.20 7.97
CA LYS A 7 13.72 -18.29 6.96
C LYS A 7 14.61 -17.04 6.88
N ARG A 8 15.06 -16.68 5.66
CA ARG A 8 15.82 -15.45 5.42
C ARG A 8 14.99 -14.23 5.80
N ASN A 9 15.59 -13.30 6.55
CA ASN A 9 14.98 -12.02 6.86
C ASN A 9 14.92 -11.11 5.62
N ILE A 10 14.21 -9.99 5.72
CA ILE A 10 13.96 -9.10 4.58
C ILE A 10 15.25 -8.56 3.95
N LEU A 11 16.25 -8.19 4.76
CA LEU A 11 17.51 -7.66 4.24
C LEU A 11 18.36 -8.75 3.62
N GLU A 12 18.41 -9.95 4.22
CA GLU A 12 19.11 -11.10 3.65
C GLU A 12 18.58 -11.47 2.25
N ARG A 13 17.26 -11.40 2.04
CA ARG A 13 16.64 -11.63 0.72
C ARG A 13 17.07 -10.56 -0.29
N LEU A 14 16.91 -9.30 0.08
CA LEU A 14 17.19 -8.18 -0.82
C LEU A 14 18.70 -8.05 -1.13
N ASP A 15 19.58 -8.29 -0.15
CA ASP A 15 21.03 -8.31 -0.34
C ASP A 15 21.48 -9.49 -1.22
N ALA A 16 20.76 -10.62 -1.18
CA ALA A 16 20.96 -11.73 -2.10
C ALA A 16 20.42 -11.47 -3.52
N GLY A 17 19.83 -10.29 -3.77
CA GLY A 17 19.24 -9.92 -5.05
C GLY A 17 17.87 -10.53 -5.33
N GLU A 18 17.21 -11.11 -4.32
CA GLU A 18 15.86 -11.65 -4.46
C GLU A 18 14.84 -10.52 -4.72
N ILE A 19 13.73 -10.90 -5.34
CA ILE A 19 12.56 -10.06 -5.51
C ILE A 19 11.56 -10.44 -4.42
N VAL A 20 11.24 -9.48 -3.57
CA VAL A 20 10.24 -9.59 -2.52
C VAL A 20 8.92 -9.07 -3.07
N ILE A 21 7.91 -9.95 -3.13
CA ILE A 21 6.57 -9.57 -3.56
C ILE A 21 5.78 -9.10 -2.34
N GLY A 22 5.26 -7.87 -2.38
CA GLY A 22 4.33 -7.38 -1.36
C GLY A 22 2.94 -7.98 -1.50
N ASP A 23 2.10 -7.79 -0.49
CA ASP A 23 0.66 -8.05 -0.60
C ASP A 23 -0.06 -6.87 -1.29
N GLY A 24 -1.39 -6.82 -1.16
CA GLY A 24 -2.26 -5.87 -1.83
C GLY A 24 -3.13 -5.02 -0.88
N GLY A 25 -4.25 -4.52 -1.40
CA GLY A 25 -5.07 -3.53 -0.72
C GLY A 25 -6.08 -4.13 0.26
N PHE A 26 -5.65 -4.44 1.48
CA PHE A 26 -6.50 -5.04 2.53
C PHE A 26 -7.79 -4.26 2.80
N VAL A 27 -7.68 -2.96 3.12
CA VAL A 27 -8.82 -2.12 3.51
C VAL A 27 -9.90 -2.05 2.42
N PHE A 28 -9.50 -1.85 1.16
CA PHE A 28 -10.42 -1.77 0.03
C PHE A 28 -11.02 -3.13 -0.34
N ALA A 29 -10.22 -4.20 -0.27
CA ALA A 29 -10.72 -5.55 -0.55
C ALA A 29 -11.74 -6.00 0.52
N LEU A 30 -11.48 -5.71 1.80
CA LEU A 30 -12.39 -6.05 2.89
C LEU A 30 -13.64 -5.16 2.93
N GLU A 31 -13.56 -3.90 2.49
CA GLU A 31 -14.74 -3.04 2.35
C GLU A 31 -15.70 -3.61 1.31
N LYS A 32 -15.21 -3.97 0.12
CA LYS A 32 -16.01 -4.62 -0.92
C LYS A 32 -16.58 -5.97 -0.49
N ARG A 33 -15.92 -6.65 0.46
CA ARG A 33 -16.38 -7.92 1.04
C ARG A 33 -17.34 -7.73 2.22
N GLY A 34 -17.59 -6.50 2.66
CA GLY A 34 -18.54 -6.17 3.72
C GLY A 34 -17.99 -6.24 5.14
N TYR A 35 -16.67 -6.23 5.32
CA TYR A 35 -16.00 -6.35 6.63
C TYR A 35 -15.32 -5.06 7.10
N VAL A 36 -15.16 -4.07 6.22
CA VAL A 36 -14.62 -2.75 6.56
C VAL A 36 -15.62 -1.69 6.14
N LYS A 37 -15.79 -0.66 6.97
CA LYS A 37 -16.66 0.46 6.65
C LYS A 37 -15.86 1.59 5.99
N ALA A 38 -16.27 1.98 4.78
CA ALA A 38 -15.76 3.18 4.13
C ALA A 38 -16.06 4.43 4.97
N GLY A 39 -15.05 5.29 5.12
CA GLY A 39 -15.10 6.46 6.01
C GLY A 39 -14.02 6.35 7.09
N PRO A 40 -14.23 5.59 8.17
CA PRO A 40 -13.21 5.36 9.18
C PRO A 40 -12.12 4.38 8.71
N TRP A 41 -12.45 3.37 7.88
CA TRP A 41 -11.47 2.38 7.39
C TRP A 41 -10.72 1.63 8.50
N THR A 42 -11.35 1.46 9.66
CA THR A 42 -10.79 0.80 10.85
C THR A 42 -10.74 -0.73 10.68
N PRO A 43 -9.81 -1.44 11.36
CA PRO A 43 -9.59 -2.88 11.16
C PRO A 43 -10.18 -3.78 12.26
N GLU A 44 -11.27 -3.39 12.91
CA GLU A 44 -11.97 -4.19 13.93
C GLU A 44 -12.36 -5.60 13.46
N ALA A 45 -12.50 -5.80 12.15
CA ALA A 45 -12.70 -7.11 11.53
C ALA A 45 -11.61 -8.13 11.87
N ALA A 46 -10.40 -7.72 12.26
CA ALA A 46 -9.40 -8.66 12.77
C ALA A 46 -9.86 -9.40 14.04
N ALA A 47 -10.67 -8.75 14.87
CA ALA A 47 -11.25 -9.33 16.08
C ALA A 47 -12.69 -9.84 15.87
N GLU A 48 -13.49 -9.15 15.05
CA GLU A 48 -14.91 -9.47 14.82
C GLU A 48 -15.12 -10.59 13.80
N HIS A 49 -14.29 -10.60 12.75
CA HIS A 49 -14.41 -11.47 11.58
C HIS A 49 -13.04 -12.04 11.16
N PRO A 50 -12.30 -12.71 12.08
CA PRO A 50 -10.92 -13.15 11.84
C PRO A 50 -10.79 -14.10 10.65
N GLU A 51 -11.84 -14.86 10.31
CA GLU A 51 -11.89 -15.71 9.12
C GLU A 51 -11.79 -14.94 7.81
N ALA A 52 -12.42 -13.76 7.71
CA ALA A 52 -12.37 -12.94 6.52
C ALA A 52 -10.97 -12.36 6.29
N VAL A 53 -10.35 -11.85 7.36
CA VAL A 53 -8.99 -11.30 7.33
C VAL A 53 -7.97 -12.40 7.04
N ARG A 54 -8.08 -13.55 7.71
CA ARG A 54 -7.22 -14.72 7.46
C ARG A 54 -7.32 -15.21 6.03
N GLN A 55 -8.53 -15.30 5.49
CA GLN A 55 -8.75 -15.74 4.12
C GLN A 55 -8.10 -14.79 3.11
N LEU A 56 -8.18 -13.47 3.33
CA LEU A 56 -7.52 -12.50 2.46
C LEU A 56 -5.99 -12.60 2.51
N HIS A 57 -5.39 -12.76 3.70
CA HIS A 57 -3.96 -13.07 3.81
C HIS A 57 -3.59 -14.33 3.00
N ARG A 58 -4.38 -15.41 3.13
CA ARG A 58 -4.13 -16.67 2.41
C ARG A 58 -4.21 -16.50 0.90
N GLU A 59 -5.14 -15.67 0.42
CA GLU A 59 -5.26 -15.36 -1.01
C GLU A 59 -4.03 -14.62 -1.53
N PHE A 60 -3.50 -13.64 -0.78
CA PHE A 60 -2.27 -12.94 -1.16
C PHE A 60 -1.03 -13.84 -1.07
N LEU A 61 -0.93 -14.68 -0.04
CA LEU A 61 0.13 -15.67 0.07
C LEU A 61 0.10 -16.63 -1.13
N ARG A 62 -1.08 -17.17 -1.46
CA ARG A 62 -1.26 -18.06 -2.63
C ARG A 62 -0.92 -17.33 -3.93
N ALA A 63 -1.21 -16.03 -4.04
CA ALA A 63 -0.85 -15.20 -5.18
C ALA A 63 0.67 -14.96 -5.33
N GLY A 64 1.47 -15.29 -4.32
CA GLY A 64 2.93 -15.21 -4.37
C GLY A 64 3.54 -14.10 -3.52
N SER A 65 2.75 -13.44 -2.66
CA SER A 65 3.27 -12.47 -1.70
C SER A 65 4.23 -13.13 -0.71
N ASN A 66 5.34 -12.45 -0.46
CA ASN A 66 6.35 -12.77 0.54
C ASN A 66 6.17 -11.94 1.83
N VAL A 67 5.19 -11.05 1.88
CA VAL A 67 4.95 -10.14 3.01
C VAL A 67 3.47 -10.15 3.37
N MET A 68 3.16 -10.55 4.60
CA MET A 68 1.86 -10.37 5.22
C MET A 68 1.92 -9.12 6.10
N GLN A 69 1.50 -7.98 5.57
CA GLN A 69 1.44 -6.76 6.37
C GLN A 69 0.31 -6.87 7.40
N THR A 70 0.57 -6.54 8.66
CA THR A 70 -0.45 -6.62 9.70
C THR A 70 -1.62 -5.68 9.36
N PHE A 71 -2.86 -6.15 9.51
CA PHE A 71 -4.06 -5.35 9.27
C PHE A 71 -4.30 -4.35 10.42
N THR A 72 -3.37 -3.40 10.56
CA THR A 72 -3.23 -2.48 11.72
C THR A 72 -3.06 -1.02 11.31
N PHE A 73 -3.10 -0.74 10.02
CA PHE A 73 -2.85 0.57 9.41
C PHE A 73 -3.61 1.73 10.06
N TYR A 74 -4.90 1.54 10.36
CA TYR A 74 -5.77 2.55 10.97
C TYR A 74 -6.21 2.14 12.40
N ALA A 75 -5.30 1.55 13.17
CA ALA A 75 -5.57 1.06 14.54
C ALA A 75 -4.69 1.70 15.63
N SER A 76 -4.33 2.98 15.45
CA SER A 76 -3.84 3.81 16.56
C SER A 76 -5.02 4.40 17.34
N ASP A 77 -4.83 4.67 18.63
CA ASP A 77 -5.92 5.15 19.51
C ASP A 77 -6.56 6.42 18.97
N ASP A 78 -5.76 7.36 18.45
CA ASP A 78 -6.29 8.58 17.84
C ASP A 78 -7.21 8.26 16.66
N LYS A 79 -6.83 7.34 15.77
CA LYS A 79 -7.65 6.90 14.63
C LYS A 79 -8.93 6.16 15.06
N LEU A 80 -8.87 5.34 16.11
CA LEU A 80 -10.00 4.54 16.59
C LEU A 80 -11.02 5.34 17.41
N GLU A 81 -10.58 6.37 18.15
CA GLU A 81 -11.44 7.28 18.90
C GLU A 81 -12.16 8.29 17.98
N ASN A 82 -11.70 8.42 16.73
CA ASN A 82 -12.29 9.31 15.74
C ASN A 82 -13.50 8.70 15.03
N ARG A 83 -14.42 9.58 14.60
CA ARG A 83 -15.58 9.28 13.74
C ARG A 83 -16.65 8.38 14.37
N GLY A 84 -17.08 8.68 15.59
CA GLY A 84 -18.28 8.09 16.20
C GLY A 84 -18.29 6.56 16.24
N ASN A 85 -17.12 5.91 16.17
CA ASN A 85 -17.03 4.47 16.11
C ASN A 85 -17.12 3.91 17.53
N ALA A 86 -18.23 3.23 17.85
CA ALA A 86 -18.40 2.57 19.13
C ALA A 86 -17.59 1.27 19.12
N GLN A 87 -16.30 1.37 19.46
CA GLN A 87 -15.39 0.23 19.41
C GLN A 87 -15.70 -0.78 20.52
N ARG A 88 -15.98 -2.03 20.13
CA ARG A 88 -16.10 -3.15 21.07
C ARG A 88 -14.74 -3.62 21.60
N PHE A 89 -13.68 -3.43 20.81
CA PHE A 89 -12.33 -3.87 21.11
C PHE A 89 -11.38 -2.67 21.20
N THR A 90 -10.38 -2.76 22.07
CA THR A 90 -9.34 -1.72 22.15
C THR A 90 -8.40 -1.80 20.96
N GLY A 91 -7.70 -0.71 20.63
CA GLY A 91 -6.70 -0.70 19.57
C GLY A 91 -5.62 -1.77 19.75
N THR A 92 -5.17 -1.97 20.98
CA THR A 92 -4.23 -3.06 21.31
C THR A 92 -4.82 -4.44 21.00
N GLN A 93 -6.07 -4.71 21.35
CA GLN A 93 -6.71 -6.01 21.05
C GLN A 93 -6.83 -6.25 19.54
N ILE A 94 -7.22 -5.22 18.78
CA ILE A 94 -7.30 -5.29 17.33
C ILE A 94 -5.92 -5.53 16.72
N ASN A 95 -4.90 -4.77 17.15
CA ASN A 95 -3.54 -4.90 16.67
C ASN A 95 -2.94 -6.28 16.98
N GLU A 96 -3.17 -6.79 18.19
CA GLU A 96 -2.70 -8.11 18.58
C GLU A 96 -3.35 -9.23 17.75
N ALA A 97 -4.67 -9.15 17.54
CA ALA A 97 -5.40 -10.11 16.71
C ALA A 97 -4.91 -10.08 15.25
N ALA A 98 -4.75 -8.88 14.68
CA ALA A 98 -4.25 -8.72 13.31
C ALA A 98 -2.82 -9.28 13.14
N CYS A 99 -1.94 -9.09 14.14
CA CYS A 99 -0.60 -9.69 14.13
C CYS A 99 -0.64 -11.22 14.17
N ASP A 100 -1.52 -11.79 14.99
CA ASP A 100 -1.65 -13.25 15.11
C ASP A 100 -2.14 -13.87 13.80
N LEU A 101 -3.12 -13.25 13.13
CA LEU A 101 -3.64 -13.71 11.84
C LEU A 101 -2.58 -13.62 10.73
N ALA A 102 -1.84 -12.50 10.66
CA ALA A 102 -0.76 -12.35 9.70
C ALA A 102 0.35 -13.38 9.92
N ARG A 103 0.70 -13.67 11.19
CA ARG A 103 1.70 -14.69 11.56
C ARG A 103 1.23 -16.10 11.25
N GLU A 104 -0.03 -16.43 11.56
CA GLU A 104 -0.64 -17.72 11.21
C GLU A 104 -0.42 -18.01 9.73
N VAL A 105 -0.84 -17.08 8.86
CA VAL A 105 -0.76 -17.28 7.42
C VAL A 105 0.68 -17.19 6.90
N ALA A 106 1.52 -16.28 7.40
CA ALA A 106 2.92 -16.22 6.99
C ALA A 106 3.68 -17.53 7.26
N ASN A 107 3.28 -18.28 8.29
CA ASN A 107 3.85 -19.59 8.62
C ASN A 107 3.39 -20.72 7.68
N GLU A 108 2.33 -20.52 6.89
CA GLU A 108 1.83 -21.48 5.90
C GLU A 108 2.67 -21.49 4.60
N GLY A 109 3.53 -20.49 4.39
CA GLY A 109 4.33 -20.38 3.17
C GLY A 109 5.62 -19.59 3.33
N ASP A 110 6.20 -19.18 2.20
CA ASP A 110 7.45 -18.40 2.14
C ASP A 110 7.19 -16.89 2.30
N ALA A 111 6.67 -16.51 3.48
CA ALA A 111 6.37 -15.13 3.80
C ALA A 111 6.88 -14.72 5.18
N MET A 112 6.99 -13.39 5.34
CA MET A 112 7.35 -12.66 6.55
C MET A 112 6.17 -11.78 7.00
N VAL A 113 6.12 -11.42 8.27
CA VAL A 113 5.14 -10.50 8.84
C VAL A 113 5.76 -9.11 8.99
N ALA A 114 5.04 -8.09 8.50
CA ALA A 114 5.46 -6.69 8.62
C ALA A 114 4.49 -5.90 9.50
N GLY A 115 5.00 -5.25 10.55
CA GLY A 115 4.22 -4.33 11.38
C GLY A 115 4.15 -2.94 10.74
N GLY A 116 2.95 -2.48 10.40
CA GLY A 116 2.73 -1.19 9.72
C GLY A 116 2.27 -0.07 10.65
N VAL A 117 2.88 1.12 10.53
CA VAL A 117 2.37 2.40 11.06
C VAL A 117 2.19 3.40 9.93
N SER A 118 1.32 4.39 10.13
CA SER A 118 1.03 5.42 9.12
C SER A 118 0.80 6.79 9.73
N GLN A 119 0.77 7.83 8.89
CA GLN A 119 0.58 9.21 9.33
C GLN A 119 -0.57 9.36 10.31
N THR A 120 -0.37 10.21 11.30
CA THR A 120 -1.31 10.42 12.39
C THR A 120 -2.10 11.69 12.14
N PRO A 121 -3.41 11.68 12.40
CA PRO A 121 -4.16 12.93 12.46
C PRO A 121 -3.63 13.92 13.52
N SER A 122 -2.94 13.39 14.52
CA SER A 122 -2.22 14.17 15.54
C SER A 122 -1.18 15.11 14.92
N TYR A 123 -0.42 14.67 13.91
CA TYR A 123 0.51 15.54 13.19
C TYR A 123 -0.23 16.71 12.49
N LEU A 124 -1.32 16.42 11.78
CA LEU A 124 -2.12 17.46 11.11
C LEU A 124 -2.76 18.46 12.08
N SER A 125 -3.07 18.02 13.29
CA SER A 125 -3.61 18.85 14.38
C SER A 125 -2.55 19.64 15.15
N CYS A 126 -1.31 19.71 14.63
CA CYS A 126 -0.17 20.43 15.21
C CYS A 126 0.22 19.97 16.63
N LYS A 127 0.03 18.69 16.95
CA LYS A 127 0.62 18.10 18.16
C LYS A 127 2.15 18.10 18.09
N CYS A 128 2.81 18.13 19.24
CA CYS A 128 4.26 18.15 19.29
C CYS A 128 4.86 16.78 18.92
N GLU A 129 6.14 16.79 18.53
CA GLU A 129 6.88 15.59 18.11
C GLU A 129 6.78 14.43 19.12
N ASP A 130 6.91 14.72 20.42
CA ASP A 130 6.87 13.70 21.48
C ASP A 130 5.51 12.98 21.55
N GLU A 131 4.41 13.69 21.33
CA GLU A 131 3.06 13.09 21.33
C GLU A 131 2.87 12.17 20.12
N VAL A 132 3.30 12.61 18.93
CA VAL A 132 3.22 11.81 17.70
C VAL A 132 4.11 10.56 17.81
N LYS A 133 5.34 10.71 18.29
CA LYS A 133 6.23 9.57 18.56
C LYS A 133 5.67 8.61 19.60
N GLY A 134 4.96 9.13 20.61
CA GLY A 134 4.24 8.32 21.60
C GLY A 134 3.18 7.40 20.97
N ILE A 135 2.50 7.84 19.90
CA ILE A 135 1.53 7.02 19.16
C ILE A 135 2.23 5.88 18.43
N PHE A 136 3.29 6.19 17.66
CA PHE A 136 4.08 5.15 16.98
C PHE A 136 4.67 4.14 17.96
N LYS A 137 5.10 4.61 19.14
CA LYS A 137 5.68 3.75 20.18
C LYS A 137 4.66 2.73 20.70
N ARG A 138 3.40 3.12 20.90
CA ARG A 138 2.35 2.19 21.35
C ARG A 138 2.10 1.07 20.34
N GLN A 139 2.05 1.38 19.05
CA GLN A 139 1.92 0.34 18.01
C GLN A 139 3.17 -0.53 17.93
N LEU A 140 4.36 0.08 18.00
CA LEU A 140 5.65 -0.64 18.03
C LEU A 140 5.71 -1.67 19.16
N ASP A 141 5.23 -1.33 20.35
CA ASP A 141 5.26 -2.23 21.50
C ASP A 141 4.44 -3.51 21.24
N VAL A 142 3.30 -3.40 20.52
CA VAL A 142 2.54 -4.57 20.06
C VAL A 142 3.36 -5.39 19.05
N PHE A 143 3.96 -4.74 18.06
CA PHE A 143 4.74 -5.43 17.02
C PHE A 143 5.97 -6.16 17.57
N VAL A 144 6.64 -5.56 18.57
CA VAL A 144 7.76 -6.19 19.28
C VAL A 144 7.26 -7.39 20.10
N LYS A 145 6.16 -7.23 20.86
CA LYS A 145 5.54 -8.32 21.63
C LYS A 145 5.15 -9.50 20.73
N LYS A 146 4.59 -9.22 19.55
CA LYS A 146 4.17 -10.21 18.55
C LYS A 146 5.30 -10.71 17.66
N ASN A 147 6.52 -10.19 17.86
CA ASN A 147 7.72 -10.55 17.13
C ASN A 147 7.52 -10.55 15.60
N VAL A 148 7.02 -9.45 15.05
CA VAL A 148 6.99 -9.25 13.58
C VAL A 148 8.41 -9.31 13.01
N ASP A 149 8.57 -9.63 11.72
CA ASP A 149 9.89 -9.84 11.13
C ASP A 149 10.59 -8.52 10.79
N PHE A 150 9.81 -7.50 10.39
CA PHE A 150 10.29 -6.14 10.11
C PHE A 150 9.16 -5.11 10.25
N MET A 151 9.50 -3.83 10.14
CA MET A 151 8.55 -2.72 10.28
C MET A 151 8.38 -1.95 8.98
N ILE A 152 7.20 -1.37 8.77
CA ILE A 152 6.89 -0.46 7.66
C ILE A 152 6.29 0.83 8.23
N ALA A 153 6.91 1.96 7.93
CA ALA A 153 6.28 3.28 8.00
C ALA A 153 5.71 3.59 6.61
N GLU A 154 4.40 3.56 6.42
CA GLU A 154 3.74 3.76 5.13
C GLU A 154 2.68 4.86 5.19
N TYR A 155 2.28 5.40 4.04
CA TYR A 155 1.22 6.42 3.95
C TYR A 155 1.55 7.66 4.79
N PHE A 156 2.61 8.35 4.37
CA PHE A 156 3.02 9.64 4.89
C PHE A 156 3.12 10.65 3.75
N GLU A 157 2.40 11.75 3.89
CA GLU A 157 2.41 12.91 2.97
C GLU A 157 3.51 13.93 3.31
N HIS A 158 4.07 13.84 4.52
CA HIS A 158 5.09 14.73 5.05
C HIS A 158 6.29 13.90 5.50
N VAL A 159 7.47 14.13 4.91
CA VAL A 159 8.65 13.34 5.27
C VAL A 159 9.12 13.60 6.70
N GLU A 160 8.81 14.77 7.26
CA GLU A 160 9.08 15.11 8.66
C GLU A 160 8.45 14.09 9.62
N GLU A 161 7.16 13.79 9.45
CA GLU A 161 6.47 12.82 10.32
C GLU A 161 6.99 11.40 10.08
N ALA A 162 7.28 11.06 8.82
CA ALA A 162 7.84 9.76 8.47
C ALA A 162 9.22 9.53 9.11
N GLU A 163 10.06 10.56 9.23
CA GLU A 163 11.33 10.47 9.96
C GLU A 163 11.12 10.14 11.43
N TRP A 164 10.12 10.76 12.08
CA TRP A 164 9.79 10.46 13.47
C TRP A 164 9.33 9.01 13.63
N ALA A 165 8.50 8.51 12.71
CA ALA A 165 8.10 7.11 12.69
C ALA A 165 9.31 6.18 12.54
N VAL A 166 10.20 6.43 11.57
CA VAL A 166 11.42 5.63 11.36
C VAL A 166 12.31 5.62 12.60
N GLN A 167 12.52 6.78 13.23
CA GLN A 167 13.33 6.88 14.45
C GLN A 167 12.76 6.03 15.59
N VAL A 168 11.43 6.03 15.77
CA VAL A 168 10.76 5.19 16.77
C VAL A 168 10.89 3.71 16.40
N LEU A 169 10.54 3.32 15.18
CA LEU A 169 10.54 1.92 14.73
C LEU A 169 11.93 1.28 14.80
N LYS A 170 12.98 2.04 14.49
CA LYS A 170 14.38 1.59 14.56
C LYS A 170 14.79 1.14 15.96
N THR A 171 14.16 1.66 17.02
CA THR A 171 14.46 1.25 18.40
C THR A 171 14.16 -0.23 18.68
N SER A 172 13.37 -0.89 17.84
CA SER A 172 13.11 -2.34 17.92
C SER A 172 14.31 -3.21 17.56
N GLY A 173 15.33 -2.65 16.89
CA GLY A 173 16.45 -3.41 16.33
C GLY A 173 16.09 -4.26 15.10
N LYS A 174 14.85 -4.17 14.59
CA LYS A 174 14.40 -4.86 13.38
C LYS A 174 14.56 -3.96 12.14
N PRO A 175 14.66 -4.53 10.92
CA PRO A 175 14.70 -3.73 9.70
C PRO A 175 13.47 -2.82 9.56
N VAL A 176 13.69 -1.61 9.04
CA VAL A 176 12.63 -0.61 8.85
C VAL A 176 12.52 -0.25 7.37
N CYS A 177 11.32 -0.37 6.82
CA CYS A 177 10.93 0.19 5.53
C CYS A 177 10.22 1.52 5.76
N ALA A 178 10.44 2.49 4.86
CA ALA A 178 9.71 3.74 4.86
C ALA A 178 9.18 4.04 3.46
N SER A 179 7.88 4.23 3.32
CA SER A 179 7.22 4.61 2.08
C SER A 179 6.31 5.81 2.28
N LEU A 180 6.33 6.70 1.30
CA LEU A 180 5.53 7.92 1.30
C LEU A 180 4.40 7.80 0.28
N CYS A 181 3.28 8.49 0.49
CA CYS A 181 2.19 8.56 -0.48
C CYS A 181 2.25 9.89 -1.25
N ILE A 182 3.41 10.13 -1.88
CA ILE A 182 3.70 11.38 -2.61
C ILE A 182 4.01 11.10 -4.08
N GLY A 183 3.79 12.11 -4.92
CA GLY A 183 4.09 12.07 -6.34
C GLY A 183 5.50 12.57 -6.68
N PRO A 184 5.81 12.73 -7.98
CA PRO A 184 7.07 13.32 -8.45
C PRO A 184 7.30 14.76 -7.96
N ASP A 185 6.24 15.47 -7.58
CA ASP A 185 6.30 16.87 -7.12
C ASP A 185 6.89 17.00 -5.70
N GLY A 186 7.06 15.89 -4.98
CA GLY A 186 7.57 15.88 -3.62
C GLY A 186 6.48 15.80 -2.56
N ASP A 187 6.90 15.97 -1.30
CA ASP A 187 5.99 15.97 -0.16
C ASP A 187 5.17 17.27 -0.08
N LEU A 188 4.19 17.34 0.83
CA LEU A 188 3.32 18.52 0.96
C LEU A 188 4.04 19.79 1.46
N ASN A 189 5.30 19.69 1.88
CA ASN A 189 6.17 20.82 2.20
C ASN A 189 7.11 21.21 1.04
N GLY A 190 6.95 20.57 -0.13
CA GLY A 190 7.79 20.81 -1.31
C GLY A 190 9.17 20.16 -1.25
N VAL A 191 9.39 19.19 -0.34
CA VAL A 191 10.63 18.42 -0.29
C VAL A 191 10.64 17.41 -1.42
N SER A 192 11.67 17.46 -2.27
CA SER A 192 11.76 16.58 -3.44
C SER A 192 11.77 15.09 -3.03
N PRO A 193 11.32 14.16 -3.90
CA PRO A 193 11.37 12.73 -3.59
C PRO A 193 12.80 12.24 -3.25
N GLY A 194 13.81 12.76 -3.95
CA GLY A 194 15.22 12.46 -3.68
C GLY A 194 15.65 12.85 -2.26
N ASP A 195 15.34 14.08 -1.85
CA ASP A 195 15.67 14.57 -0.50
C ASP A 195 14.85 13.85 0.58
N CYS A 196 13.60 13.51 0.28
CA CYS A 196 12.77 12.70 1.17
C CYS A 196 13.43 11.34 1.45
N ALA A 197 13.87 10.63 0.40
CA ALA A 197 14.53 9.34 0.56
C ALA A 197 15.85 9.45 1.33
N VAL A 198 16.66 10.48 1.07
CA VAL A 198 17.90 10.75 1.82
C VAL A 198 17.62 10.95 3.32
N ARG A 199 16.59 11.72 3.66
CA ARG A 199 16.13 11.94 5.03
C ARG A 199 15.74 10.63 5.72
N LEU A 200 14.90 9.83 5.08
CA LEU A 200 14.45 8.53 5.61
C LEU A 200 15.61 7.54 5.83
N VAL A 201 16.56 7.45 4.88
CA VAL A 201 17.75 6.60 5.05
C VAL A 201 18.61 7.08 6.22
N LYS A 202 18.82 8.40 6.38
CA LYS A 202 19.56 8.96 7.51
C LYS A 202 18.85 8.73 8.86
N ALA A 203 17.52 8.80 8.88
CA ALA A 203 16.72 8.43 10.05
C ALA A 203 16.87 6.93 10.41
N GLY A 204 17.21 6.10 9.42
CA GLY A 204 17.63 4.71 9.59
C GLY A 204 16.74 3.68 8.88
N ALA A 205 15.95 4.09 7.90
CA ALA A 205 15.26 3.18 7.01
C ALA A 205 16.26 2.39 6.15
N ASN A 206 16.09 1.07 6.08
CA ASN A 206 16.89 0.19 5.21
C ASN A 206 16.30 0.09 3.79
N ILE A 207 14.98 0.24 3.70
CA ILE A 207 14.20 0.16 2.46
C ILE A 207 13.39 1.46 2.36
N VAL A 208 13.45 2.15 1.22
CA VAL A 208 12.68 3.38 0.97
C VAL A 208 11.84 3.30 -0.29
N GLY A 209 10.70 3.97 -0.34
CA GLY A 209 9.79 3.81 -1.47
C GLY A 209 8.57 4.70 -1.49
N ILE A 210 7.60 4.32 -2.33
CA ILE A 210 6.31 4.99 -2.49
C ILE A 210 5.18 3.98 -2.37
N ASN A 211 4.09 4.35 -1.70
CA ASN A 211 2.87 3.57 -1.64
C ASN A 211 1.61 4.44 -1.81
N CYS A 212 0.49 3.81 -2.21
CA CYS A 212 -0.82 4.46 -2.31
C CYS A 212 -0.88 5.66 -3.29
N HIS A 213 -1.97 6.43 -3.21
CA HIS A 213 -2.32 7.74 -3.84
C HIS A 213 -2.19 7.90 -5.35
N PHE A 214 -1.24 7.24 -6.00
CA PHE A 214 -0.91 7.37 -7.40
C PHE A 214 -0.88 6.00 -8.09
N ASP A 215 -1.10 6.03 -9.40
CA ASP A 215 -0.99 4.87 -10.26
C ASP A 215 0.45 4.31 -10.35
N PRO A 216 0.62 3.08 -10.90
CA PRO A 216 1.90 2.40 -10.87
C PRO A 216 3.05 3.12 -11.56
N MET A 217 2.81 3.72 -12.73
CA MET A 217 3.89 4.36 -13.47
C MET A 217 4.33 5.67 -12.82
N THR A 218 3.40 6.39 -12.19
CA THR A 218 3.71 7.57 -11.38
C THR A 218 4.57 7.18 -10.18
N CYS A 219 4.19 6.14 -9.41
CA CYS A 219 4.97 5.67 -8.28
C CYS A 219 6.37 5.16 -8.70
N VAL A 220 6.49 4.38 -9.78
CA VAL A 220 7.79 3.89 -10.28
C VAL A 220 8.71 5.05 -10.67
N LYS A 221 8.16 6.10 -11.31
CA LYS A 221 8.89 7.32 -11.62
C LYS A 221 9.38 8.02 -10.34
N THR A 222 8.53 8.16 -9.33
CA THR A 222 8.90 8.79 -8.06
C THR A 222 9.99 7.99 -7.32
N VAL A 223 9.90 6.65 -7.30
CA VAL A 223 10.94 5.80 -6.68
C VAL A 223 12.26 5.88 -7.45
N LYS A 224 12.23 6.04 -8.78
CA LYS A 224 13.44 6.34 -9.56
C LYS A 224 14.10 7.64 -9.10
N MET A 225 13.33 8.70 -8.87
CA MET A 225 13.84 9.98 -8.35
C MET A 225 14.40 9.83 -6.92
N MET A 226 13.74 9.05 -6.06
CA MET A 226 14.25 8.69 -4.73
C MET A 226 15.61 8.00 -4.83
N LYS A 227 15.74 7.04 -5.74
CA LYS A 227 16.99 6.31 -5.99
C LYS A 227 18.12 7.24 -6.41
N GLU A 228 17.88 8.10 -7.39
CA GLU A 228 18.85 9.09 -7.87
C GLU A 228 19.32 10.03 -6.74
N GLY A 229 18.41 10.46 -5.86
CA GLY A 229 18.75 11.29 -4.69
C GLY A 229 19.65 10.57 -3.68
N VAL A 230 19.32 9.32 -3.33
CA VAL A 230 20.11 8.49 -2.41
C VAL A 230 21.51 8.20 -2.96
N GLU A 231 21.61 7.85 -4.25
CA GLU A 231 22.88 7.58 -4.92
C GLU A 231 23.76 8.84 -4.98
N LYS A 232 23.19 10.00 -5.34
CA LYS A 232 23.90 11.29 -5.36
C LYS A 232 24.42 11.69 -3.97
N ALA A 233 23.73 11.30 -2.91
CA ALA A 233 24.14 11.54 -1.54
C ALA A 233 25.21 10.54 -1.03
N GLY A 234 25.63 9.57 -1.85
CA GLY A 234 26.59 8.53 -1.45
C GLY A 234 26.03 7.55 -0.42
N LEU A 235 24.71 7.42 -0.33
CA LEU A 235 24.02 6.51 0.58
C LEU A 235 23.60 5.23 -0.15
N LYS A 236 23.26 4.19 0.62
CA LYS A 236 22.73 2.92 0.10
C LYS A 236 21.41 2.61 0.77
N ALA A 237 20.42 2.20 -0.02
CA ALA A 237 19.15 1.67 0.45
C ALA A 237 18.63 0.64 -0.56
N HIS A 238 17.68 -0.18 -0.10
CA HIS A 238 16.82 -0.96 -0.99
C HIS A 238 15.57 -0.15 -1.35
N TYR A 239 14.92 -0.51 -2.46
CA TYR A 239 13.77 0.26 -2.97
C TYR A 239 12.49 -0.56 -3.00
N MET A 240 11.39 0.11 -2.69
CA MET A 240 10.05 -0.44 -2.55
C MET A 240 9.02 0.36 -3.36
N VAL A 241 8.00 -0.31 -3.92
CA VAL A 241 6.87 0.36 -4.57
C VAL A 241 5.58 -0.43 -4.40
N GLN A 242 4.52 0.22 -3.88
CA GLN A 242 3.19 -0.34 -3.67
C GLN A 242 2.09 0.64 -4.13
N PRO A 243 1.88 0.79 -5.45
CA PRO A 243 0.99 1.81 -6.01
C PRO A 243 -0.50 1.47 -5.84
N LEU A 244 -1.38 2.36 -6.31
CA LEU A 244 -2.79 2.04 -6.51
C LEU A 244 -3.00 1.01 -7.64
N ALA A 245 -4.06 0.20 -7.53
CA ALA A 245 -4.56 -0.57 -8.67
C ALA A 245 -5.60 0.21 -9.49
N PHE A 246 -5.45 1.54 -9.56
CA PHE A 246 -6.34 2.43 -10.29
C PHE A 246 -5.53 3.30 -11.25
N HIS A 247 -6.03 3.51 -12.47
CA HIS A 247 -5.53 4.54 -13.38
C HIS A 247 -5.90 5.93 -12.83
N THR A 248 -4.90 6.77 -12.59
CA THR A 248 -5.09 8.11 -12.03
C THR A 248 -4.27 9.18 -12.77
N PRO A 249 -4.39 9.28 -14.12
CA PRO A 249 -3.62 10.24 -14.91
C PRO A 249 -4.01 11.71 -14.63
N ASP A 250 -5.11 11.90 -13.92
CA ASP A 250 -5.78 13.15 -13.63
C ASP A 250 -5.61 13.60 -12.17
N CYS A 251 -4.84 12.87 -11.36
CA CYS A 251 -4.51 13.30 -10.00
C CYS A 251 -3.65 14.57 -9.98
N ASN A 252 -3.92 15.42 -8.98
CA ASN A 252 -3.00 16.47 -8.53
C ASN A 252 -2.00 15.88 -7.50
N CYS A 253 -1.25 16.75 -6.79
CA CYS A 253 -0.29 16.33 -5.78
C CYS A 253 -0.90 15.65 -4.54
N GLN A 254 -2.21 15.74 -4.31
CA GLN A 254 -2.93 15.06 -3.21
C GLN A 254 -3.28 13.61 -3.55
N GLY A 255 -3.10 13.20 -4.81
CA GLY A 255 -3.42 11.85 -5.26
C GLY A 255 -4.92 11.61 -5.40
N PHE A 256 -5.30 10.32 -5.41
CA PHE A 256 -6.64 9.89 -5.82
C PHE A 256 -7.78 10.27 -4.86
N ILE A 257 -7.47 10.77 -3.65
CA ILE A 257 -8.51 11.14 -2.67
C ILE A 257 -9.27 12.38 -3.13
N ASP A 258 -8.59 13.30 -3.83
CA ASP A 258 -9.22 14.49 -4.41
C ASP A 258 -9.99 14.17 -5.70
N LEU A 259 -9.90 12.95 -6.25
CA LEU A 259 -10.70 12.60 -7.42
C LEU A 259 -12.19 12.53 -7.02
N PRO A 260 -13.11 13.11 -7.82
CA PRO A 260 -14.54 13.10 -7.51
C PRO A 260 -15.14 11.69 -7.36
N GLU A 261 -14.49 10.67 -7.92
CA GLU A 261 -14.91 9.29 -7.81
C GLU A 261 -14.51 8.62 -6.50
N PHE A 262 -13.64 9.21 -5.69
CA PHE A 262 -13.21 8.59 -4.44
C PHE A 262 -14.35 8.56 -3.40
N PRO A 263 -14.55 7.44 -2.67
CA PRO A 263 -14.02 6.09 -2.92
C PRO A 263 -14.95 5.21 -3.77
N PHE A 264 -16.18 5.65 -4.08
CA PHE A 264 -17.29 4.79 -4.55
C PHE A 264 -17.57 4.78 -6.05
N GLY A 265 -16.75 5.46 -6.85
CA GLY A 265 -16.87 5.52 -8.31
C GLY A 265 -15.60 5.08 -9.04
N LEU A 266 -14.65 4.45 -8.36
CA LEU A 266 -13.31 4.13 -8.86
C LEU A 266 -13.27 2.88 -9.77
N GLU A 267 -14.39 2.14 -9.90
CA GLU A 267 -14.47 0.91 -10.69
C GLU A 267 -13.99 1.02 -12.15
N PRO A 268 -14.28 2.10 -12.91
CA PRO A 268 -13.76 2.26 -14.27
C PRO A 268 -12.23 2.36 -14.33
N ARG A 269 -11.58 2.72 -13.22
CA ARG A 269 -10.13 2.96 -13.14
C ARG A 269 -9.35 1.69 -12.79
N ILE A 270 -10.01 0.60 -12.36
CA ILE A 270 -9.32 -0.62 -11.92
C ILE A 270 -8.39 -1.16 -13.00
N LEU A 271 -7.14 -1.40 -12.61
CA LEU A 271 -6.10 -1.93 -13.46
C LEU A 271 -6.33 -3.41 -13.79
N THR A 272 -5.94 -3.81 -14.98
CA THR A 272 -5.99 -5.21 -15.40
C THR A 272 -4.74 -5.96 -14.93
N ARG A 273 -4.77 -7.30 -15.01
CA ARG A 273 -3.55 -8.09 -14.80
C ARG A 273 -2.42 -7.74 -15.78
N TRP A 274 -2.76 -7.30 -16.99
CA TRP A 274 -1.77 -6.93 -18.01
C TRP A 274 -1.08 -5.61 -17.67
N ASP A 275 -1.82 -4.66 -17.10
CA ASP A 275 -1.24 -3.45 -16.52
C ASP A 275 -0.26 -3.79 -15.39
N MET A 276 -0.58 -4.82 -14.58
CA MET A 276 0.32 -5.31 -13.51
C MET A 276 1.58 -5.99 -14.05
N HIS A 277 1.49 -6.77 -15.13
CA HIS A 277 2.66 -7.31 -15.82
C HIS A 277 3.59 -6.18 -16.27
N LYS A 278 3.04 -5.15 -16.93
CA LYS A 278 3.82 -3.99 -17.35
C LYS A 278 4.46 -3.27 -16.15
N TYR A 279 3.67 -2.98 -15.11
CA TYR A 279 4.15 -2.34 -13.89
C TYR A 279 5.30 -3.12 -13.23
N ALA A 280 5.15 -4.43 -13.04
CA ALA A 280 6.15 -5.26 -12.38
C ALA A 280 7.48 -5.25 -13.15
N ARG A 281 7.40 -5.34 -14.49
CA ARG A 281 8.58 -5.28 -15.36
C ARG A 281 9.29 -3.93 -15.28
N GLU A 282 8.54 -2.83 -15.34
CA GLU A 282 9.09 -1.47 -15.24
C GLU A 282 9.75 -1.21 -13.87
N ALA A 283 9.07 -1.61 -12.78
CA ALA A 283 9.63 -1.52 -11.43
C ALA A 283 10.94 -2.31 -11.29
N PHE A 284 10.96 -3.55 -11.78
CA PHE A 284 12.16 -4.38 -11.77
C PHE A 284 13.33 -3.76 -12.55
N ASN A 285 13.05 -3.20 -13.74
CA ASN A 285 14.05 -2.57 -14.61
C ASN A 285 14.67 -1.32 -13.97
N VAL A 286 13.91 -0.56 -13.15
CA VAL A 286 14.43 0.58 -12.37
C VAL A 286 15.37 0.11 -11.24
N GLY A 287 15.35 -1.18 -10.89
CA GLY A 287 16.12 -1.75 -9.79
C GLY A 287 15.33 -1.89 -8.50
N ILE A 288 14.01 -1.74 -8.54
CA ILE A 288 13.14 -1.94 -7.38
C ILE A 288 13.05 -3.45 -7.12
N ARG A 289 13.15 -3.86 -5.85
CA ARG A 289 13.18 -5.28 -5.47
C ARG A 289 12.12 -5.67 -4.44
N PHE A 290 11.50 -4.70 -3.79
CA PHE A 290 10.25 -4.90 -3.06
C PHE A 290 9.10 -4.33 -3.90
N ILE A 291 8.32 -5.21 -4.55
CA ILE A 291 7.27 -4.83 -5.52
C ILE A 291 5.94 -5.41 -5.03
N GLY A 292 4.98 -4.56 -4.69
CA GLY A 292 3.67 -4.98 -4.17
C GLY A 292 2.55 -4.07 -4.65
N GLY A 293 1.49 -3.91 -3.86
CA GLY A 293 0.41 -2.99 -4.20
C GLY A 293 -0.32 -2.44 -2.99
N CYS A 294 -1.11 -1.40 -3.19
CA CYS A 294 -1.92 -0.75 -2.15
C CYS A 294 -3.41 -0.80 -2.55
N CYS A 295 -4.17 0.28 -2.31
CA CYS A 295 -5.62 0.30 -2.55
C CYS A 295 -6.00 -0.15 -3.97
N GLY A 296 -6.97 -1.06 -4.05
CA GLY A 296 -7.45 -1.68 -5.29
C GLY A 296 -6.73 -2.98 -5.68
N PHE A 297 -5.55 -3.28 -5.13
CA PHE A 297 -4.85 -4.54 -5.44
C PHE A 297 -5.58 -5.74 -4.83
N GLU A 298 -6.33 -6.44 -5.66
CA GLU A 298 -6.83 -7.80 -5.42
C GLU A 298 -5.75 -8.90 -5.61
N PRO A 299 -5.95 -10.13 -5.10
CA PRO A 299 -4.98 -11.23 -5.21
C PRO A 299 -4.51 -11.54 -6.64
N TYR A 300 -5.36 -11.36 -7.66
CA TYR A 300 -4.96 -11.62 -9.04
C TYR A 300 -3.96 -10.58 -9.59
N HIS A 301 -3.90 -9.37 -9.02
CA HIS A 301 -2.89 -8.38 -9.36
C HIS A 301 -1.52 -8.80 -8.82
N ILE A 302 -1.48 -9.26 -7.56
CA ILE A 302 -0.25 -9.79 -6.95
C ILE A 302 0.25 -11.01 -7.70
N ARG A 303 -0.67 -11.90 -8.14
CA ARG A 303 -0.31 -13.01 -9.01
C ARG A 303 0.33 -12.53 -10.31
N ALA A 304 -0.20 -11.49 -10.94
CA ALA A 304 0.35 -10.96 -12.18
C ALA A 304 1.77 -10.38 -12.00
N VAL A 305 2.02 -9.68 -10.88
CA VAL A 305 3.38 -9.22 -10.52
C VAL A 305 4.33 -10.42 -10.36
N ALA A 306 3.90 -11.44 -9.62
CA ALA A 306 4.69 -12.66 -9.40
C ALA A 306 4.92 -13.47 -10.69
N GLU A 307 3.94 -13.53 -11.60
CA GLU A 307 4.03 -14.22 -12.90
C GLU A 307 4.94 -13.49 -13.89
N GLU A 308 4.92 -12.15 -13.91
CA GLU A 308 5.84 -11.37 -14.76
C GLU A 308 7.30 -11.62 -14.39
N LEU A 309 7.57 -11.70 -13.09
CA LEU A 309 8.92 -11.82 -12.54
C LEU A 309 9.30 -13.29 -12.24
N ALA A 310 8.50 -14.25 -12.72
CA ALA A 310 8.71 -15.67 -12.45
C ALA A 310 10.05 -16.19 -12.99
N THR A 311 10.51 -15.66 -14.11
CA THR A 311 11.81 -16.03 -14.71
C THR A 311 12.96 -15.59 -13.79
N GLU A 312 12.92 -14.35 -13.32
CA GLU A 312 13.93 -13.79 -12.41
C GLU A 312 13.89 -14.43 -11.02
N ARG A 313 12.71 -14.84 -10.55
CA ARG A 313 12.53 -15.54 -9.27
C ARG A 313 12.82 -17.04 -9.34
N GLY A 314 12.77 -17.62 -10.54
CA GLY A 314 12.91 -19.07 -10.76
C GLY A 314 11.67 -19.89 -10.34
N CYS A 315 10.53 -19.26 -10.07
CA CYS A 315 9.31 -19.95 -9.66
C CYS A 315 8.02 -19.19 -10.03
N LEU A 316 6.93 -19.94 -10.17
CA LEU A 316 5.57 -19.40 -10.26
C LEU A 316 4.87 -19.47 -8.90
N PRO A 317 3.95 -18.56 -8.59
CA PRO A 317 3.15 -18.65 -7.37
C PRO A 317 2.12 -19.78 -7.44
N ALA A 318 1.68 -20.29 -6.29
CA ALA A 318 0.69 -21.37 -6.21
C ALA A 318 -0.64 -21.02 -6.91
N ALA A 319 -1.04 -19.76 -6.93
CA ALA A 319 -2.22 -19.29 -7.65
C ALA A 319 -2.16 -19.50 -9.17
N SER A 320 -0.96 -19.64 -9.76
CA SER A 320 -0.79 -19.90 -11.19
C SER A 320 -1.25 -21.29 -11.60
N GLU A 321 -1.42 -22.24 -10.67
CA GLU A 321 -2.05 -23.54 -10.93
C GLU A 321 -3.46 -23.41 -11.55
N LYS A 322 -4.18 -22.32 -11.22
CA LYS A 322 -5.52 -22.01 -11.75
C LYS A 322 -5.48 -20.89 -12.80
N HIS A 323 -4.34 -20.68 -13.44
CA HIS A 323 -4.16 -19.64 -14.45
C HIS A 323 -3.37 -20.17 -15.65
N GLY A 324 -3.69 -19.67 -16.84
CA GLY A 324 -2.86 -19.84 -18.03
C GLY A 324 -2.29 -18.48 -18.42
N ASN A 325 -0.97 -18.33 -18.34
CA ASN A 325 -0.29 -17.05 -18.58
C ASN A 325 -0.68 -16.48 -19.96
N TRP A 326 -0.82 -15.15 -20.06
CA TRP A 326 -1.23 -14.45 -21.29
C TRP A 326 -2.50 -15.00 -21.97
N GLY A 327 -3.41 -15.57 -21.19
CA GLY A 327 -4.69 -16.09 -21.67
C GLY A 327 -4.61 -17.52 -22.21
N ALA A 328 -3.53 -18.26 -21.97
CA ALA A 328 -3.36 -19.65 -22.43
C ALA A 328 -4.53 -20.57 -22.04
N GLY A 329 -5.23 -20.28 -20.93
CA GLY A 329 -6.46 -21.01 -20.55
C GLY A 329 -7.61 -20.91 -21.58
N LEU A 330 -7.52 -20.01 -22.57
CA LEU A 330 -8.52 -19.83 -23.63
C LEU A 330 -8.25 -20.69 -24.87
N GLU A 331 -7.12 -21.38 -24.96
CA GLU A 331 -6.68 -22.13 -26.14
C GLU A 331 -7.67 -23.21 -26.59
N MET A 332 -8.44 -23.79 -25.67
CA MET A 332 -9.39 -24.88 -25.97
C MET A 332 -10.84 -24.40 -26.13
N HIS A 333 -11.08 -23.09 -26.12
CA HIS A 333 -12.43 -22.54 -26.23
C HIS A 333 -13.05 -22.88 -27.62
N THR A 334 -14.35 -23.20 -27.72
CA THR A 334 -15.00 -23.61 -28.98
C THR A 334 -14.99 -22.55 -30.09
N LYS A 335 -15.12 -21.27 -29.72
CA LYS A 335 -15.12 -20.10 -30.63
C LYS A 335 -13.70 -19.70 -31.10
N PRO A 336 -13.40 -19.66 -32.41
CA PRO A 336 -12.07 -19.31 -32.93
C PRO A 336 -11.55 -17.92 -32.48
N TRP A 337 -12.42 -16.90 -32.48
CA TRP A 337 -12.05 -15.54 -32.07
C TRP A 337 -11.77 -15.40 -30.57
N VAL A 338 -12.16 -16.37 -29.73
CA VAL A 338 -11.78 -16.42 -28.31
C VAL A 338 -10.40 -17.04 -28.17
N ARG A 339 -10.11 -18.16 -28.86
CA ARG A 339 -8.78 -18.78 -28.88
C ARG A 339 -7.71 -17.84 -29.42
N ALA A 340 -8.02 -17.05 -30.43
CA ALA A 340 -7.10 -16.05 -31.01
C ALA A 340 -6.57 -15.01 -30.00
N ARG A 341 -7.20 -14.91 -28.82
CA ARG A 341 -6.80 -14.03 -27.71
C ARG A 341 -5.79 -14.67 -26.77
N ALA A 342 -5.53 -15.98 -26.86
CA ALA A 342 -4.62 -16.71 -25.99
C ALA A 342 -3.14 -16.44 -26.35
N ARG A 343 -2.74 -15.17 -26.36
CA ARG A 343 -1.41 -14.72 -26.75
C ARG A 343 -1.10 -13.37 -26.14
N ARG A 344 0.16 -13.19 -25.73
CA ARG A 344 0.68 -11.95 -25.12
C ARG A 344 0.38 -10.71 -25.95
N ASP A 345 0.72 -10.78 -27.25
CA ASP A 345 0.54 -9.70 -28.21
C ASP A 345 -0.90 -9.17 -28.29
N TYR A 346 -1.91 -10.03 -28.10
CA TYR A 346 -3.31 -9.59 -28.09
C TYR A 346 -3.61 -8.73 -26.87
N TRP A 347 -3.27 -9.21 -25.67
CA TRP A 347 -3.63 -8.54 -24.43
C TRP A 347 -2.79 -7.30 -24.13
N GLU A 348 -1.51 -7.26 -24.53
CA GLU A 348 -0.68 -6.06 -24.38
C GLU A 348 -1.13 -4.90 -25.28
N LYS A 349 -1.70 -5.21 -26.45
CA LYS A 349 -2.09 -4.19 -27.44
C LYS A 349 -3.57 -3.82 -27.37
N LEU A 350 -4.40 -4.68 -26.79
CA LEU A 350 -5.81 -4.38 -26.59
C LEU A 350 -5.94 -3.14 -25.69
N LYS A 351 -6.70 -2.15 -26.16
CA LYS A 351 -7.17 -1.03 -25.34
C LYS A 351 -8.59 -1.36 -24.89
N PRO A 352 -8.81 -1.80 -23.64
CA PRO A 352 -10.14 -2.16 -23.18
C PRO A 352 -11.06 -0.93 -23.23
N ALA A 353 -12.29 -1.12 -23.68
CA ALA A 353 -13.29 -0.05 -23.66
C ALA A 353 -13.80 0.19 -22.23
N SER A 354 -14.12 1.43 -21.89
CA SER A 354 -14.69 1.78 -20.57
C SER A 354 -16.12 1.26 -20.37
N GLY A 355 -16.83 0.98 -21.47
CA GLY A 355 -18.26 0.64 -21.46
C GLY A 355 -19.19 1.78 -21.04
N ARG A 356 -18.67 3.02 -20.90
CA ARG A 356 -19.41 4.18 -20.40
C ARG A 356 -19.32 5.35 -21.40
N PRO A 357 -20.10 5.33 -22.50
CA PRO A 357 -19.94 6.28 -23.61
C PRO A 357 -20.36 7.72 -23.29
N ARG A 358 -21.07 7.94 -22.17
CA ARG A 358 -21.49 9.27 -21.70
C ARG A 358 -20.62 9.82 -20.56
N CYS A 359 -19.63 9.06 -20.10
CA CYS A 359 -18.73 9.48 -19.04
C CYS A 359 -17.41 10.00 -19.66
N PRO A 360 -16.77 11.01 -19.05
CA PRO A 360 -15.45 11.44 -19.48
C PRO A 360 -14.40 10.37 -19.16
N SER A 361 -13.21 10.50 -19.77
CA SER A 361 -12.06 9.61 -19.48
C SER A 361 -11.21 10.07 -18.30
N MET A 362 -11.38 11.32 -17.87
CA MET A 362 -10.68 11.96 -16.76
C MET A 362 -11.64 12.91 -16.05
N SER A 363 -11.33 13.24 -14.80
CA SER A 363 -12.06 14.16 -13.94
C SER A 363 -11.13 15.25 -13.41
N THR A 364 -11.67 16.38 -12.98
CA THR A 364 -10.87 17.42 -12.32
C THR A 364 -10.85 17.13 -10.82
N PRO A 365 -9.67 17.06 -10.16
CA PRO A 365 -9.60 16.90 -8.71
C PRO A 365 -10.26 18.06 -7.95
N ASP A 366 -11.00 17.72 -6.89
CA ASP A 366 -11.55 18.65 -5.92
C ASP A 366 -10.39 19.31 -5.14
N SER A 367 -9.98 20.52 -5.53
CA SER A 367 -8.73 21.13 -5.06
C SER A 367 -8.96 22.09 -3.89
N TRP A 368 -8.86 21.57 -2.66
CA TRP A 368 -9.10 22.35 -1.44
C TRP A 368 -7.91 23.15 -0.91
N GLY A 369 -6.69 22.90 -1.41
CA GLY A 369 -5.48 23.63 -1.03
C GLY A 369 -5.14 23.58 0.47
N VAL A 370 -5.60 22.54 1.17
CA VAL A 370 -5.52 22.45 2.63
C VAL A 370 -4.12 22.05 3.09
N THR A 371 -3.58 22.80 4.06
CA THR A 371 -2.26 22.60 4.66
C THR A 371 -2.37 22.22 6.13
N LYS A 372 -1.31 21.68 6.72
CA LYS A 372 -1.23 21.33 8.16
C LYS A 372 -1.76 22.48 9.04
N GLY A 373 -2.64 22.16 9.99
CA GLY A 373 -3.28 23.13 10.88
C GLY A 373 -4.47 23.89 10.28
N HIS A 374 -4.86 23.64 9.03
CA HIS A 374 -6.09 24.20 8.45
C HIS A 374 -7.33 23.70 9.21
N ALA A 375 -8.28 24.60 9.50
CA ALA A 375 -9.45 24.28 10.31
C ALA A 375 -10.26 23.09 9.76
N ASP A 376 -10.42 23.03 8.43
CA ASP A 376 -11.16 21.94 7.76
C ASP A 376 -10.45 20.56 7.82
N LEU A 377 -9.16 20.52 8.20
CA LEU A 377 -8.40 19.28 8.42
C LEU A 377 -8.34 18.85 9.88
N MET A 378 -8.80 19.69 10.82
CA MET A 378 -8.83 19.34 12.23
C MET A 378 -9.91 18.30 12.50
N GLN A 379 -9.61 17.35 13.37
CA GLN A 379 -10.55 16.29 13.67
C GLN A 379 -11.58 16.72 14.71
N HIS A 380 -12.82 16.32 14.45
CA HIS A 380 -13.95 16.47 15.36
C HIS A 380 -14.41 15.11 15.87
N LYS A 381 -14.90 15.06 17.12
CA LYS A 381 -15.45 13.84 17.72
C LYS A 381 -16.81 13.45 17.12
N GLU A 382 -17.57 14.45 16.70
CA GLU A 382 -18.89 14.28 16.11
C GLU A 382 -18.79 14.16 14.58
N ALA A 383 -19.79 13.53 13.97
CA ALA A 383 -19.88 13.47 12.51
C ALA A 383 -20.13 14.88 11.95
N THR A 384 -19.53 15.19 10.80
CA THR A 384 -19.78 16.44 10.07
C THR A 384 -21.27 16.63 9.86
N SER A 385 -21.79 17.74 10.37
CA SER A 385 -23.20 18.08 10.33
C SER A 385 -23.67 18.32 8.89
N GLN A 386 -24.99 18.21 8.66
CA GLN A 386 -25.57 18.53 7.35
C GLN A 386 -25.33 19.98 6.93
N GLU A 387 -25.14 20.89 7.88
CA GLU A 387 -24.85 22.31 7.62
C GLU A 387 -23.40 22.51 7.18
N GLU A 388 -22.45 21.83 7.83
CA GLU A 388 -21.04 21.82 7.42
C GLU A 388 -20.84 21.13 6.06
N LEU A 389 -21.55 20.03 5.79
CA LEU A 389 -21.51 19.40 4.46
C LEU A 389 -22.01 20.35 3.37
N LYS A 390 -23.06 21.13 3.64
CA LYS A 390 -23.54 22.17 2.71
C LYS A 390 -22.52 23.28 2.51
N SER A 391 -21.86 23.74 3.58
CA SER A 391 -20.86 24.81 3.47
C SER A 391 -19.62 24.35 2.68
N LEU A 392 -19.19 23.10 2.86
CA LEU A 392 -18.15 22.49 2.04
C LEU A 392 -18.58 22.39 0.57
N HIS A 393 -19.81 21.95 0.28
CA HIS A 393 -20.27 21.89 -1.11
C HIS A 393 -20.28 23.26 -1.83
N ILE A 394 -20.52 24.34 -1.11
CA ILE A 394 -20.50 25.71 -1.66
C ILE A 394 -19.08 26.17 -2.00
N LYS A 395 -18.06 25.79 -1.22
CA LYS A 395 -16.67 26.19 -1.46
C LYS A 395 -16.04 25.48 -2.68
N ASN A 396 -16.62 24.39 -3.16
CA ASN A 396 -16.11 23.58 -4.27
C ASN A 396 -16.76 23.90 -5.65
N ASN A 397 -17.76 24.78 -5.67
CA ASN A 397 -18.36 25.33 -6.89
C ASN A 397 -17.95 26.79 -7.06
#